data_AF-A0A925GUB8-F1
#
_entry.id   AF-A0A925GUB8-F1
#
_cell.length_a   1.000
_cell.length_b   1.000
_cell.length_c   1.000
_cell.angle_alpha   90.00
_cell.angle_beta   90.00
_cell.angle_gamma   90.00
#
_symmetry.space_group_name_H-M   'P 1'
#
loop_
_entity.id
_entity.type
_entity.pdbx_description
1 polymer ?
#
loop_
_entity_poly.entity_id
_entity_poly.type
_entity_poly.pdbx_seq_one_letter_code
_entity_poly.pdbx_strand_id
1 'polypeptide(L)'
;MGMLPIVVVLASFILLWGMVNYHSFVTKRKAIADTLEARRLAQIRLGDALIPLLDVHRKYHLPIPSPLSQLPNLTLVQRKSTIEELMREADQLLDQTSSQSSLTPDGEFERLRTVYGEAKKGYFLARKRHRAAVNGYNAEARHMPSKIVAKIFGFQPSQ
;
A
#
# COMPACT_ATOMS: atom_id res chain seq x y z
N MET A 1 -41.28 -1.07 41.82
CA MET A 1 -41.28 -0.92 40.35
C MET A 1 -40.24 0.11 39.83
N GLY A 2 -39.15 0.39 40.55
CA GLY A 2 -38.19 1.44 40.16
C GLY A 2 -36.95 1.01 39.35
N MET A 3 -36.62 -0.29 39.32
CA MET A 3 -35.38 -0.78 38.67
C MET A 3 -35.54 -1.13 37.18
N LEU A 4 -36.74 -1.52 36.76
CA LEU A 4 -37.02 -1.93 35.38
C LEU A 4 -36.76 -0.81 34.34
N PRO A 5 -37.18 0.46 34.54
CA PRO A 5 -36.86 1.52 33.59
C PRO A 5 -35.35 1.83 33.53
N ILE A 6 -34.64 1.72 34.64
CA ILE A 6 -33.18 1.93 34.71
C ILE A 6 -32.45 0.86 33.89
N VAL A 7 -32.84 -0.41 34.03
CA VAL A 7 -32.26 -1.53 33.27
C VAL A 7 -32.50 -1.36 31.77
N VAL A 8 -33.70 -0.93 31.36
CA VAL A 8 -34.03 -0.70 29.94
C VAL A 8 -33.15 0.40 29.35
N VAL A 9 -32.99 1.54 30.04
CA VAL A 9 -32.14 2.65 29.57
C VAL A 9 -30.68 2.22 29.45
N LEU A 10 -30.16 1.49 30.43
CA LEU A 10 -28.79 0.94 30.40
C LEU A 10 -28.59 -0.04 29.24
N ALA A 11 -29.56 -0.95 29.02
CA ALA A 11 -29.50 -1.91 27.92
C ALA A 11 -29.54 -1.21 26.56
N SER A 12 -30.41 -0.21 26.39
CA SER A 12 -30.46 0.60 25.18
C SER A 12 -29.16 1.34 24.91
N PHE A 13 -28.52 1.91 25.95
CA PHE A 13 -27.23 2.57 25.81
C PHE A 13 -26.13 1.61 25.37
N ILE A 14 -26.05 0.42 25.98
CA ILE A 14 -25.07 -0.61 25.62
C ILE A 14 -25.27 -1.10 24.19
N LEU A 15 -26.53 -1.32 23.76
CA LEU A 15 -26.84 -1.72 22.38
C LEU A 15 -26.44 -0.65 21.37
N LEU A 16 -26.80 0.61 21.63
CA LEU A 16 -26.47 1.73 20.74
C LEU A 16 -24.94 1.89 20.64
N TRP A 17 -24.24 1.81 21.78
CA TRP A 17 -22.78 1.87 21.85
C TRP A 17 -22.11 0.71 21.09
N GLY A 18 -22.63 -0.51 21.22
CA GLY A 18 -22.16 -1.68 20.49
C GLY A 18 -22.34 -1.53 18.98
N MET A 19 -23.49 -1.00 18.55
CA MET A 19 -23.80 -0.78 17.13
C MET A 19 -22.88 0.27 16.49
N VAL A 20 -22.61 1.38 17.18
CA VAL A 20 -21.68 2.43 16.71
C VAL A 20 -20.25 1.88 16.56
N ASN A 21 -19.76 1.13 17.56
CA ASN A 21 -18.42 0.53 17.49
C ASN A 21 -18.32 -0.54 16.40
N TYR A 22 -19.34 -1.38 16.25
CA TYR A 22 -19.39 -2.38 15.19
C TYR A 22 -19.29 -1.71 13.81
N HIS A 23 -20.09 -0.65 13.58
CA HIS A 23 -20.05 0.09 12.34
C HIS A 23 -18.68 0.76 12.08
N SER A 24 -18.04 1.30 13.12
CA SER A 24 -16.67 1.82 13.05
C SER A 24 -15.69 0.74 12.58
N PHE A 25 -15.70 -0.44 13.21
CA PHE A 25 -14.80 -1.54 12.84
C PHE A 25 -15.02 -2.06 11.42
N VAL A 26 -16.28 -2.18 10.99
CA VAL A 26 -16.62 -2.58 9.61
C VAL A 26 -16.09 -1.55 8.62
N THR A 27 -16.33 -0.26 8.89
CA THR A 27 -15.87 0.85 8.03
C THR A 27 -14.36 0.88 7.93
N LYS A 28 -13.65 0.68 9.06
CA LYS A 28 -12.18 0.63 9.07
C LYS A 28 -11.62 -0.59 8.36
N ARG A 29 -12.25 -1.76 8.49
CA ARG A 29 -11.88 -2.96 7.71
C ARG A 29 -12.03 -2.71 6.21
N LYS A 30 -13.12 -2.08 5.80
CA LYS A 30 -13.33 -1.69 4.40
C LYS A 30 -12.23 -0.73 3.94
N ALA A 31 -11.91 0.30 4.73
CA ALA A 31 -10.82 1.22 4.42
C ALA A 31 -9.44 0.53 4.32
N ILE A 32 -9.16 -0.49 5.13
CA ILE A 32 -7.94 -1.30 5.00
C ILE A 32 -7.93 -2.05 3.66
N ALA A 33 -9.05 -2.68 3.28
CA ALA A 33 -9.16 -3.40 2.01
C ALA A 33 -8.98 -2.45 0.82
N ASP A 34 -9.66 -1.30 0.83
CA ASP A 34 -9.58 -0.30 -0.23
C ASP A 34 -8.15 0.28 -0.36
N THR A 35 -7.50 0.57 0.76
CA THR A 35 -6.11 1.06 0.76
C THR A 35 -5.09 -0.02 0.36
N LEU A 36 -5.36 -1.29 0.65
CA LEU A 36 -4.54 -2.42 0.20
C LEU A 36 -4.63 -2.58 -1.32
N GLU A 37 -5.84 -2.48 -1.88
CA GLU A 37 -6.05 -2.52 -3.32
C GLU A 37 -5.36 -1.33 -4.01
N ALA A 38 -5.51 -0.12 -3.47
CA ALA A 38 -4.81 1.06 -3.97
C ALA A 38 -3.27 0.88 -3.94
N ARG A 39 -2.72 0.29 -2.89
CA ARG A 39 -1.29 -0.06 -2.81
C ARG A 39 -0.89 -1.06 -3.88
N ARG A 40 -1.68 -2.11 -4.10
CA ARG A 40 -1.42 -3.13 -5.14
C ARG A 40 -1.45 -2.52 -6.55
N LEU A 41 -2.41 -1.64 -6.83
CA LEU A 41 -2.48 -0.93 -8.11
C LEU A 41 -1.28 0.00 -8.30
N ALA A 42 -0.88 0.75 -7.27
CA ALA A 42 0.31 1.61 -7.35
C ALA A 42 1.60 0.81 -7.58
N GLN A 43 1.69 -0.39 -7.01
CA GLN A 43 2.80 -1.31 -7.24
C GLN A 43 2.85 -1.85 -8.67
N ILE A 44 1.71 -2.19 -9.28
CA ILE A 44 1.64 -2.57 -10.69
C ILE A 44 2.11 -1.41 -11.57
N ARG A 45 1.57 -0.21 -11.35
CA ARG A 45 1.96 1.00 -12.10
C ARG A 45 3.45 1.31 -11.99
N LEU A 46 4.04 1.07 -10.82
CA LEU A 46 5.48 1.23 -10.62
C LEU A 46 6.30 0.24 -11.46
N GLY A 47 5.88 -1.03 -11.51
CA GLY A 47 6.51 -2.01 -12.40
C GLY A 47 6.35 -1.65 -13.87
N ASP A 48 5.16 -1.22 -14.28
CA ASP A 48 4.88 -0.82 -15.67
C ASP A 48 5.68 0.43 -16.07
N ALA A 49 5.93 1.36 -15.15
CA ALA A 49 6.80 2.52 -15.39
C ALA A 49 8.29 2.16 -15.49
N LEU A 50 8.71 1.06 -14.85
CA LEU A 50 10.09 0.61 -14.85
C LEU A 50 10.45 -0.18 -16.12
N ILE A 51 9.51 -0.90 -16.73
CA ILE A 51 9.76 -1.70 -17.94
C ILE A 51 10.35 -0.86 -19.09
N PRO A 52 9.76 0.30 -19.48
CA PRO A 52 10.31 1.14 -20.54
C PRO A 52 11.74 1.64 -20.25
N LEU A 53 12.06 1.92 -18.98
CA LEU A 53 13.42 2.31 -18.59
C LEU A 53 14.44 1.19 -18.82
N LEU A 54 14.05 -0.06 -18.58
CA LEU A 54 14.88 -1.22 -18.86
C LEU A 54 15.06 -1.43 -20.37
N ASP A 55 14.03 -1.15 -21.17
CA ASP A 55 14.14 -1.25 -22.63
C ASP A 55 15.08 -0.19 -23.22
N VAL A 56 15.12 1.02 -22.65
CA VAL A 56 16.16 2.02 -23.00
C VAL A 56 17.55 1.49 -22.68
N HIS A 57 17.75 0.86 -21.51
CA HIS A 57 19.05 0.25 -21.17
C HIS A 57 19.44 -0.86 -22.16
N ARG A 58 18.48 -1.69 -22.58
CA ARG A 58 18.72 -2.72 -23.61
C ARG A 58 19.12 -2.12 -24.95
N LYS A 59 18.41 -1.07 -25.39
CA LYS A 59 18.68 -0.34 -26.64
C LYS A 59 20.10 0.23 -26.68
N TYR A 60 20.59 0.71 -25.54
CA TYR A 60 21.94 1.26 -25.39
C TYR A 60 23.00 0.26 -24.91
N HIS A 61 22.67 -1.04 -24.89
CA HIS A 61 23.56 -2.12 -24.43
C HIS A 61 24.17 -1.88 -23.03
N LEU A 62 23.42 -1.20 -22.17
CA LEU A 62 23.83 -0.92 -20.80
C LEU A 62 23.58 -2.14 -19.92
N PRO A 63 24.43 -2.37 -18.91
CA PRO A 63 24.26 -3.50 -17.99
C PRO A 63 22.97 -3.33 -17.18
N ILE A 64 22.13 -4.36 -17.19
CA ILE A 64 20.92 -4.43 -16.36
C ILE A 64 21.13 -5.53 -15.32
N PRO A 65 20.98 -5.23 -14.02
CA PRO A 65 20.99 -6.25 -12.97
C PRO A 65 20.04 -7.42 -13.28
N SER A 66 20.50 -8.65 -13.02
CA SER A 66 19.71 -9.87 -13.29
C SER A 66 18.30 -9.87 -12.68
N PRO A 67 18.04 -9.31 -11.48
CA PRO A 67 16.68 -9.31 -10.94
C PRO A 67 15.75 -8.36 -11.71
N LEU A 68 16.26 -7.21 -12.16
CA LEU A 68 15.51 -6.26 -12.99
C LEU A 68 15.22 -6.80 -14.39
N SER A 69 16.14 -7.56 -14.98
CA SER A 69 15.96 -8.10 -16.34
C SER A 69 14.78 -9.09 -16.46
N GLN A 70 14.39 -9.70 -15.33
CA GLN A 70 13.26 -10.62 -15.24
C GLN A 70 11.92 -9.91 -15.08
N LEU A 71 11.90 -8.64 -14.67
CA LEU A 71 10.67 -7.87 -14.40
C LEU A 71 9.61 -7.96 -15.52
N PRO A 72 9.96 -7.88 -16.82
CA PRO A 72 8.97 -7.98 -17.90
C PRO A 72 8.29 -9.35 -17.96
N ASN A 73 9.00 -10.41 -17.53
CA ASN A 73 8.55 -11.80 -17.56
C ASN A 73 7.80 -12.20 -16.28
N LEU A 74 7.82 -11.36 -15.24
CA LEU A 74 7.10 -11.65 -14.00
C LEU A 74 5.60 -11.51 -14.20
N THR A 75 4.85 -12.49 -13.67
CA THR A 75 3.39 -12.42 -13.56
C THR A 75 2.96 -11.26 -12.67
N LEU A 76 1.71 -10.80 -12.82
CA LEU A 76 1.12 -9.77 -11.95
C LEU A 76 1.21 -10.11 -10.46
N VAL A 77 1.15 -11.40 -10.10
CA VAL A 77 1.28 -11.86 -8.72
C VAL A 77 2.71 -11.73 -8.24
N GLN A 78 3.69 -12.14 -9.04
CA GLN A 78 5.12 -12.02 -8.70
C GLN A 78 5.58 -10.56 -8.62
N ARG A 79 5.12 -9.68 -9.53
CA ARG A 79 5.43 -8.25 -9.44
C ARG A 79 4.95 -7.63 -8.13
N LYS A 80 3.82 -8.11 -7.58
CA LYS A 80 3.28 -7.66 -6.29
C LYS A 80 4.12 -8.07 -5.08
N SER A 81 4.95 -9.11 -5.18
CA SER A 81 5.85 -9.48 -4.09
C SER A 81 7.23 -8.85 -4.25
N THR A 82 7.71 -8.68 -5.48
CA THR A 82 9.12 -8.40 -5.73
C THR A 82 9.42 -6.93 -6.02
N ILE A 83 8.41 -6.08 -6.31
CA ILE A 83 8.71 -4.68 -6.68
C ILE A 83 9.50 -3.92 -5.61
N GLU A 84 9.23 -4.16 -4.32
CA GLU A 84 9.89 -3.40 -3.25
C GLU A 84 11.39 -3.69 -3.20
N GLU A 85 11.77 -4.93 -3.51
CA GLU A 85 13.17 -5.35 -3.63
C GLU A 85 13.80 -4.75 -4.89
N LEU A 86 13.11 -4.85 -6.02
CA LEU A 86 13.55 -4.34 -7.31
C LEU A 86 13.66 -2.81 -7.35
N MET A 87 12.90 -2.08 -6.53
CA MET A 87 12.97 -0.62 -6.45
C MET A 87 14.38 -0.14 -6.08
N ARG A 88 15.05 -0.81 -5.14
CA ARG A 88 16.39 -0.41 -4.71
C ARG A 88 17.41 -0.59 -5.83
N GLU A 89 17.32 -1.70 -6.55
CA GLU A 89 18.18 -1.96 -7.70
C GLU A 89 17.87 -1.00 -8.85
N ALA A 90 16.60 -0.67 -9.08
CA ALA A 90 16.19 0.29 -10.08
C ALA A 90 16.73 1.70 -9.78
N ASP A 91 16.69 2.12 -8.51
CA ASP A 91 17.27 3.40 -8.09
C ASP A 91 18.78 3.44 -8.34
N GLN A 92 19.50 2.38 -7.94
CA GLN A 92 20.94 2.28 -8.18
C GLN A 92 21.28 2.29 -9.67
N LEU A 93 20.48 1.59 -10.49
CA LEU A 93 20.63 1.60 -11.93
C LEU A 93 20.45 3.02 -12.46
N LEU A 94 19.34 3.68 -12.14
CA LEU A 94 19.03 5.04 -12.63
C LEU A 94 20.09 6.08 -12.22
N ASP A 95 20.65 5.97 -11.02
CA ASP A 95 21.72 6.85 -10.55
C ASP A 95 23.00 6.62 -11.37
N GLN A 96 23.36 5.35 -11.66
CA GLN A 96 24.47 5.02 -12.55
C GLN A 96 24.24 5.54 -13.98
N THR A 97 23.04 5.37 -14.52
CA THR A 97 22.66 5.87 -15.85
C THR A 97 22.78 7.38 -15.95
N SER A 98 22.35 8.10 -14.91
CA SER A 98 22.41 9.57 -14.88
C SER A 98 23.84 10.12 -14.83
N SER A 99 24.80 9.31 -14.37
CA SER A 99 26.23 9.64 -14.38
C SER A 99 26.91 9.38 -15.73
N GLN A 100 26.27 8.65 -16.65
CA GLN A 100 26.81 8.37 -17.98
C GLN A 100 26.37 9.45 -18.98
N SER A 101 27.36 10.24 -19.43
CA SER A 101 27.17 11.38 -20.35
C SER A 101 26.63 11.02 -21.74
N SER A 102 26.59 9.73 -22.08
CA SER A 102 26.11 9.22 -23.37
C SER A 102 24.59 9.11 -23.47
N LEU A 103 23.87 9.12 -22.35
CA LEU A 103 22.40 9.06 -22.29
C LEU A 103 21.74 10.43 -22.09
N THR A 104 22.56 11.44 -21.79
CA THR A 104 22.17 12.82 -21.54
C THR A 104 21.47 13.55 -22.72
N PRO A 105 21.53 13.12 -23.99
CA PRO A 105 20.76 13.78 -25.06
C PRO A 105 19.33 13.22 -25.26
N ASP A 106 19.01 12.03 -24.76
CA ASP A 106 17.71 11.42 -25.03
C ASP A 106 16.67 11.89 -24.00
N GLY A 107 15.92 12.93 -24.37
CA GLY A 107 14.78 13.41 -23.58
C GLY A 107 13.74 12.32 -23.25
N GLU A 108 13.78 11.19 -23.95
CA GLU A 108 13.03 9.97 -23.65
C GLU A 108 13.43 9.37 -22.28
N PHE A 109 14.73 9.24 -21.97
CA PHE A 109 15.19 8.65 -20.72
C PHE A 109 14.76 9.50 -19.51
N GLU A 110 14.96 10.82 -19.57
CA GLU A 110 14.56 11.72 -18.48
C GLU A 110 13.04 11.79 -18.31
N ARG A 111 12.28 11.72 -19.40
CA ARG A 111 10.81 11.60 -19.34
C ARG A 111 10.39 10.31 -18.64
N LEU A 112 10.96 9.17 -19.02
CA LEU A 112 10.65 7.88 -18.40
C LEU A 112 11.09 7.82 -16.93
N ARG A 113 12.23 8.42 -16.60
CA ARG A 113 12.71 8.58 -15.22
C ARG A 113 11.73 9.40 -14.38
N THR A 114 11.19 10.48 -14.95
CA THR A 114 10.16 11.30 -14.30
C THR A 114 8.88 10.49 -14.04
N VAL A 115 8.39 9.75 -15.05
CA VAL A 115 7.21 8.87 -14.91
C VAL A 115 7.43 7.81 -13.83
N TYR A 116 8.62 7.19 -13.79
CA TYR A 116 8.99 6.26 -12.74
C TYR A 116 9.01 6.93 -11.35
N GLY A 117 9.60 8.12 -11.25
CA GLY A 117 9.62 8.92 -10.02
C GLY A 117 8.22 9.26 -9.50
N GLU A 118 7.28 9.59 -10.39
CA GLU A 118 5.87 9.82 -10.04
C GLU A 118 5.18 8.54 -9.58
N ALA A 119 5.37 7.42 -10.29
CA ALA A 119 4.84 6.12 -9.90
C ALA A 119 5.36 5.69 -8.52
N LYS A 120 6.65 5.93 -8.26
CA LYS A 120 7.31 5.66 -6.98
C LYS A 120 6.71 6.49 -5.85
N LYS A 121 6.52 7.80 -6.06
CA LYS A 121 5.82 8.68 -5.10
C LYS A 121 4.40 8.19 -4.82
N GLY A 122 3.66 7.81 -5.85
CA GLY A 122 2.31 7.26 -5.75
C GLY A 122 2.26 5.98 -4.90
N TYR A 123 3.22 5.08 -5.12
CA TYR A 123 3.37 3.86 -4.33
C TYR A 123 3.67 4.15 -2.85
N PHE A 124 4.60 5.06 -2.54
CA PHE A 124 4.90 5.43 -1.14
C PHE A 124 3.70 6.08 -0.44
N LEU A 125 2.95 6.92 -1.15
CA LEU A 125 1.74 7.53 -0.62
C LEU A 125 0.67 6.47 -0.31
N ALA A 126 0.45 5.52 -1.22
CA ALA A 126 -0.48 4.43 -1.02
C ALA A 126 -0.07 3.54 0.17
N ARG A 127 1.23 3.21 0.29
CA ARG A 127 1.78 2.47 1.44
C ARG A 127 1.58 3.22 2.76
N LYS A 128 1.84 4.53 2.79
CA LYS A 128 1.63 5.38 3.97
C LYS A 128 0.16 5.38 4.39
N ARG A 129 -0.77 5.54 3.44
CA ARG A 129 -2.22 5.51 3.70
C ARG A 129 -2.68 4.16 4.24
N HIS A 130 -2.22 3.07 3.64
CA HIS A 130 -2.53 1.72 4.12
C HIS A 130 -2.02 1.49 5.55
N ARG A 131 -0.76 1.87 5.84
CA ARG A 131 -0.21 1.78 7.19
C ARG A 131 -0.99 2.62 8.19
N ALA A 132 -1.42 3.82 7.82
CA ALA A 132 -2.27 4.66 8.67
C ALA A 132 -3.63 4.02 8.95
N ALA A 133 -4.27 3.39 7.94
CA ALA A 133 -5.53 2.67 8.10
C ALA A 133 -5.38 1.46 9.04
N VAL A 134 -4.33 0.64 8.85
CA VAL A 134 -4.02 -0.51 9.71
C VAL A 134 -3.72 -0.06 11.14
N ASN A 135 -2.89 0.96 11.33
CA ASN A 135 -2.58 1.50 12.66
C ASN A 135 -3.83 2.05 13.35
N GLY A 136 -4.67 2.79 12.63
CA GLY A 136 -5.91 3.36 13.16
C GLY A 136 -6.95 2.29 13.54
N TYR A 137 -6.98 1.17 12.82
CA TYR A 137 -7.80 0.01 13.18
C TYR A 137 -7.23 -0.73 14.40
N ASN A 138 -5.92 -0.99 14.41
CA ASN A 138 -5.24 -1.70 15.49
C ASN A 138 -5.26 -0.92 16.81
N ALA A 139 -5.16 0.40 16.76
CA ALA A 139 -5.33 1.25 17.94
C ALA A 139 -6.74 1.05 18.53
N GLU A 140 -7.78 1.14 17.71
CA GLU A 140 -9.17 1.01 18.17
C GLU A 140 -9.49 -0.41 18.67
N ALA A 141 -8.94 -1.45 18.04
CA ALA A 141 -9.10 -2.83 18.48
C ALA A 141 -8.43 -3.12 19.84
N ARG A 142 -7.44 -2.30 20.25
CA ARG A 142 -6.66 -2.49 21.48
C ARG A 142 -7.16 -1.68 22.67
N HIS A 143 -7.87 -0.57 22.43
CA HIS A 143 -8.36 0.30 23.51
C HIS A 143 -9.75 -0.09 24.01
N MET A 144 -9.95 0.01 25.34
CA MET A 144 -11.29 -0.05 25.93
C MET A 144 -12.06 1.23 25.57
N PRO A 145 -13.38 1.15 25.38
CA PRO A 145 -14.22 -0.04 25.51
C PRO A 145 -14.33 -0.86 24.20
N SER A 146 -13.85 -0.34 23.07
CA SER A 146 -13.92 -0.96 21.73
C SER A 146 -13.28 -2.36 21.64
N LYS A 147 -12.29 -2.66 22.49
CA LYS A 147 -11.71 -4.02 22.66
C LYS A 147 -12.76 -5.11 22.97
N ILE A 148 -13.81 -4.76 23.72
CA ILE A 148 -14.89 -5.70 24.08
C ILE A 148 -15.68 -6.07 22.82
N VAL A 149 -16.09 -5.07 22.04
CA VAL A 149 -16.77 -5.27 20.75
C VAL A 149 -15.86 -6.02 19.79
N ALA A 150 -14.56 -5.69 19.75
CA ALA A 150 -13.60 -6.39 18.92
C ALA A 150 -13.52 -7.89 19.25
N LYS A 151 -13.51 -8.24 20.54
CA LYS A 151 -13.48 -9.64 21.00
C LYS A 151 -14.80 -10.38 20.73
N ILE A 152 -15.94 -9.74 20.99
CA ILE A 152 -17.28 -10.35 20.81
C ILE A 152 -17.55 -10.64 19.33
N PHE A 153 -17.18 -9.72 18.44
CA PHE A 153 -17.48 -9.80 17.00
C PHE A 153 -16.29 -10.28 16.15
N GLY A 154 -15.21 -10.76 16.77
CA GLY A 154 -14.08 -11.38 16.05
C GLY A 154 -13.20 -10.42 15.25
N PHE A 155 -13.16 -9.14 15.59
CA PHE A 155 -12.25 -8.17 14.97
C PHE A 155 -10.83 -8.35 15.54
N GLN A 156 -9.99 -9.07 14.80
CA GLN A 156 -8.58 -9.29 15.14
C GLN A 156 -7.68 -8.20 14.53
N PRO A 157 -6.53 -7.87 15.17
CA PRO A 157 -5.56 -6.93 14.62
C PRO A 157 -5.16 -7.29 13.18
N SER A 158 -5.16 -6.30 12.29
CA SER A 158 -4.70 -6.48 10.90
C SER A 158 -3.19 -6.37 10.84
N GLN A 159 -2.56 -7.21 10.01
CA GLN A 159 -1.16 -7.06 9.60
C GLN A 159 -1.07 -6.19 8.34
#